data_AF-D8T7F7-F1
#
_entry.id   AF-D8T7F7-F1
#
_cell.length_a   1.000
_cell.length_b   1.000
_cell.length_c   1.000
_cell.angle_alpha   90.00
_cell.angle_beta   90.00
_cell.angle_gamma   90.00
#
_symmetry.space_group_name_H-M   'P 1'
#
loop_
_entity.id
_entity.type
_entity.pdbx_description
1 polymer ?
#
loop_
_entity_poly.entity_id
_entity_poly.type
_entity_poly.pdbx_seq_one_letter_code
_entity_poly.pdbx_strand_id
1 'polypeptide(L)'
;RLELCTKDRVGLLSDVTRIFRENGLSVTRADVSTQGDKAVNVFYVTDASGNPVDRRIVEATRKEIGQSILQVKDLTPSSPNSQHEVASKSRFSFGTFLYSLGLINSQQV
;
A
#
# COMPACT_ATOMS: atom_id res chain seq x y z
N ARG A 1 5.19 3.47 -18.52
CA ARG A 1 5.19 1.98 -18.44
C ARG A 1 6.15 1.56 -17.35
N LEU A 2 5.68 0.79 -16.37
CA LEU A 2 6.45 0.31 -15.23
C LEU A 2 6.38 -1.21 -15.20
N GLU A 3 7.53 -1.87 -15.12
CA GLU A 3 7.60 -3.32 -14.98
C GLU A 3 8.00 -3.70 -13.55
N LEU A 4 7.31 -4.67 -12.99
CA LEU A 4 7.58 -5.23 -11.68
C LEU A 4 7.70 -6.75 -11.80
N CYS A 5 8.87 -7.28 -11.44
CA CYS A 5 9.11 -8.71 -11.31
C CYS A 5 9.56 -9.00 -9.88
N THR A 6 8.73 -9.69 -9.10
CA THR A 6 9.02 -9.99 -7.69
C THR A 6 8.35 -11.29 -7.27
N LYS A 7 8.65 -11.79 -6.07
CA LYS A 7 7.97 -12.95 -5.51
C LYS A 7 6.48 -12.64 -5.38
N ASP A 8 5.65 -13.53 -5.90
CA ASP A 8 4.20 -13.38 -5.79
C ASP A 8 3.79 -13.58 -4.33
N ARG A 9 2.92 -12.69 -3.86
CA ARG A 9 2.37 -12.75 -2.50
C ARG A 9 1.00 -12.11 -2.46
N VAL A 10 0.20 -12.58 -1.52
CA VAL A 10 -1.07 -11.93 -1.18
C VAL A 10 -0.82 -10.46 -0.83
N GLY A 11 -1.63 -9.58 -1.42
CA GLY A 11 -1.56 -8.13 -1.21
C GLY A 11 -0.56 -7.39 -2.09
N LEU A 12 0.26 -8.08 -2.92
CA LEU A 12 1.27 -7.43 -3.76
C LEU A 12 0.69 -6.32 -4.65
N LEU A 13 -0.38 -6.62 -5.40
CA LEU A 13 -1.01 -5.63 -6.28
C LEU A 13 -1.67 -4.50 -5.49
N SER A 14 -2.22 -4.79 -4.31
CA SER A 14 -2.80 -3.77 -3.42
C SER A 14 -1.74 -2.78 -2.95
N ASP A 15 -0.56 -3.27 -2.54
CA ASP A 15 0.54 -2.42 -2.11
C ASP A 15 1.07 -1.56 -3.26
N VAL A 16 1.24 -2.16 -4.44
CA VAL A 16 1.74 -1.47 -5.64
C VAL A 16 0.76 -0.38 -6.11
N THR A 17 -0.52 -0.71 -6.21
CA THR A 17 -1.56 0.26 -6.63
C THR A 17 -1.78 1.36 -5.61
N ARG A 18 -1.61 1.07 -4.31
CA ARG A 18 -1.58 2.09 -3.26
C ARG A 18 -0.44 3.09 -3.48
N ILE A 19 0.78 2.62 -3.75
CA ILE A 19 1.93 3.49 -4.02
C ILE A 19 1.66 4.37 -5.25
N PHE A 20 1.08 3.81 -6.32
CA PHE A 20 0.68 4.62 -7.48
C PHE A 20 -0.29 5.75 -7.10
N ARG A 21 -1.35 5.42 -6.36
CA ARG A 21 -2.33 6.42 -5.89
C ARG A 21 -1.67 7.51 -5.03
N GLU A 22 -0.77 7.13 -4.13
CA GLU A 22 -0.07 8.07 -3.24
C GLU A 22 0.92 8.98 -3.97
N ASN A 23 1.44 8.52 -5.12
CA ASN A 23 2.29 9.30 -6.02
C ASN A 23 1.50 10.09 -7.09
N GLY A 24 0.17 10.13 -7.02
CA GLY A 24 -0.67 10.83 -8.00
C GLY A 24 -0.70 10.18 -9.39
N LEU A 25 -0.40 8.88 -9.46
CA LEU A 25 -0.42 8.10 -10.69
C LEU A 25 -1.75 7.36 -10.84
N SER A 26 -2.27 7.35 -12.07
CA SER A 26 -3.43 6.58 -12.47
C SER A 26 -3.00 5.42 -13.37
N VAL A 27 -3.52 4.22 -13.13
CA VAL A 27 -3.24 3.03 -13.95
C VAL A 27 -4.29 2.96 -15.07
N THR A 28 -3.87 3.09 -16.31
CA THR A 28 -4.76 3.00 -17.48
C THR A 28 -4.89 1.57 -18.00
N ARG A 29 -3.83 0.77 -17.84
CA ARG A 29 -3.80 -0.65 -18.23
C ARG A 29 -2.79 -1.40 -17.37
N ALA A 30 -3.08 -2.65 -17.06
CA ALA A 30 -2.16 -3.53 -16.39
C ALA A 30 -2.16 -4.91 -17.05
N ASP A 31 -0.97 -5.42 -17.38
CA ASP A 31 -0.78 -6.83 -17.69
C ASP A 31 -0.22 -7.50 -16.43
N VAL A 32 -0.94 -8.46 -15.88
CA VAL A 32 -0.58 -9.17 -14.66
C VAL A 32 -0.46 -10.64 -15.00
N SER A 33 0.67 -11.23 -14.66
CA SER A 33 0.92 -12.66 -14.87
C SER A 33 1.74 -13.22 -13.72
N THR A 34 1.53 -14.50 -13.42
CA THR A 34 2.35 -15.22 -12.44
C THR A 34 3.07 -16.34 -13.17
N GLN A 35 4.40 -16.37 -13.03
CA GLN A 35 5.27 -17.41 -13.56
C GLN A 35 5.96 -18.13 -12.39
N GLY A 36 5.49 -19.33 -12.07
CA GLY A 36 5.95 -20.06 -10.89
C GLY A 36 5.62 -19.30 -9.60
N ASP A 37 6.64 -18.92 -8.83
CA ASP A 37 6.48 -18.13 -7.60
C ASP A 37 6.71 -16.63 -7.80
N LYS A 38 6.83 -16.16 -9.05
CA LYS A 38 7.06 -14.75 -9.39
C LYS A 38 5.85 -14.12 -10.05
N ALA A 39 5.47 -12.95 -9.56
CA ALA A 39 4.57 -12.05 -10.25
C ALA A 39 5.37 -11.20 -11.24
N VAL A 40 4.92 -11.18 -12.50
CA VAL A 40 5.46 -10.38 -13.60
C VAL A 40 4.34 -9.46 -14.08
N ASN A 41 4.45 -8.18 -13.69
CA ASN A 41 3.42 -7.18 -13.89
C ASN A 41 3.94 -6.00 -14.72
N VAL A 42 3.14 -5.55 -15.68
CA VAL A 42 3.40 -4.36 -16.49
C VAL A 42 2.26 -3.37 -16.28
N PHE A 43 2.57 -2.19 -15.75
CA PHE A 43 1.60 -1.12 -15.52
C PHE A 43 1.81 0.03 -16.52
N TYR A 44 0.74 0.44 -17.15
CA TYR A 44 0.67 1.65 -17.96
C TYR A 44 0.04 2.73 -17.09
N VAL A 45 0.81 3.77 -16.81
CA VAL A 45 0.43 4.82 -15.87
C VAL A 45 0.45 6.20 -16.53
N THR A 46 -0.49 7.03 -16.12
CA THR A 46 -0.61 8.46 -16.44
C THR A 46 -0.65 9.26 -15.15
N ASP A 47 -0.60 10.59 -15.23
CA ASP A 47 -1.00 11.42 -14.10
C ASP A 47 -2.52 11.31 -13.84
N ALA A 48 -3.00 11.96 -12.79
CA ALA A 48 -4.42 12.01 -12.43
C ALA A 48 -5.32 12.67 -13.50
N SER A 49 -4.74 13.45 -14.43
CA SER A 49 -5.45 14.12 -15.53
C SER A 49 -5.39 13.32 -16.85
N GLY A 50 -4.69 12.18 -16.89
CA GLY A 50 -4.49 11.36 -18.08
C GLY A 50 -3.29 11.75 -18.96
N ASN A 51 -2.45 12.69 -18.52
CA ASN A 51 -1.25 13.10 -19.27
C ASN A 51 -0.07 12.16 -19.02
N PRO A 52 0.97 12.22 -19.89
CA PRO A 52 2.23 11.54 -19.64
C PRO A 52 2.87 11.98 -18.32
N VAL A 53 3.40 11.00 -17.58
CA VAL A 53 4.05 11.21 -16.28
C VAL A 53 5.50 11.71 -16.47
N ASP A 54 5.92 12.69 -15.67
CA ASP A 54 7.32 13.11 -15.60
C ASP A 54 8.21 11.94 -15.14
N ARG A 55 9.34 11.76 -15.82
CA ARG A 55 10.36 10.76 -15.48
C ARG A 55 10.79 10.81 -14.01
N ARG A 56 10.85 12.00 -13.40
CA ARG A 56 11.23 12.16 -11.98
C ARG A 56 10.28 11.42 -11.05
N ILE A 57 8.97 11.49 -11.32
CA ILE A 57 7.93 10.81 -10.53
C ILE A 57 8.06 9.30 -10.75
N VAL A 58 8.25 8.87 -12.00
CA VAL A 58 8.45 7.45 -12.35
C VAL A 58 9.61 6.83 -11.58
N GLU A 59 10.76 7.51 -11.50
CA GLU A 59 11.93 7.02 -10.76
C GLU A 59 11.69 7.00 -9.23
N ALA A 60 11.01 8.02 -8.69
CA ALA A 60 10.65 8.07 -7.28
C ALA A 60 9.72 6.91 -6.89
N THR A 61 8.65 6.69 -7.68
CA THR A 61 7.73 5.57 -7.51
C THR A 61 8.45 4.23 -7.61
N ARG A 62 9.37 4.06 -8.57
CA ARG A 62 10.15 2.82 -8.70
C ARG A 62 11.01 2.54 -7.47
N LYS A 63 11.65 3.57 -6.92
CA LYS A 63 12.45 3.47 -5.69
C LYS A 63 11.58 3.08 -4.50
N GLU A 64 10.42 3.71 -4.36
CA GLU A 64 9.47 3.44 -3.27
C GLU A 64 8.88 2.02 -3.34
N ILE A 65 8.50 1.55 -4.53
CA ILE A 65 8.04 0.18 -4.76
C ILE A 65 9.14 -0.82 -4.37
N GLY A 66 10.38 -0.58 -4.80
CA GLY A 66 11.52 -1.40 -4.42
C GLY A 66 11.70 -1.47 -2.91
N GLN A 67 11.63 -0.34 -2.21
CA GLN A 67 11.79 -0.30 -0.76
C GLN A 67 10.60 -0.94 -0.01
N SER A 68 9.38 -0.74 -0.49
CA SER A 68 8.15 -1.21 0.18
C SER A 68 7.92 -2.71 0.00
N ILE A 69 8.30 -3.26 -1.16
CA ILE A 69 8.19 -4.70 -1.44
C ILE A 69 9.35 -5.47 -0.78
N LEU A 70 10.53 -4.86 -0.63
CA LEU A 70 11.71 -5.48 -0.01
C LEU A 70 11.74 -5.35 1.52
N GLN A 71 10.71 -4.82 2.18
CA GLN A 71 10.69 -4.81 3.65
C GLN A 71 10.71 -6.26 4.15
N VAL A 72 11.86 -6.62 4.72
CA VAL A 72 12.15 -7.93 5.30
C VAL A 72 11.09 -8.18 6.35
N LYS A 73 10.32 -9.25 6.15
CA LYS A 73 9.46 -9.79 7.18
C LYS A 73 10.37 -10.28 8.29
N ASP A 74 10.50 -9.51 9.37
CA ASP A 74 11.10 -10.01 10.59
C ASP A 74 10.37 -11.31 10.95
N LEU A 75 11.10 -12.42 10.85
CA LEU A 75 10.64 -13.73 11.30
C LEU A 75 10.52 -13.63 12.81
N THR A 76 9.33 -13.42 13.34
CA THR A 76 9.06 -13.62 14.77
C THR A 76 9.17 -15.12 15.08
N PRO A 77 10.11 -15.59 15.92
CA PRO A 77 10.01 -16.91 16.50
C PRO A 77 8.93 -16.88 17.59
N SER A 78 7.83 -17.60 17.36
CA SER A 78 6.84 -17.89 18.38
C SER A 78 7.39 -18.84 19.43
N SER A 79 7.32 -18.49 20.72
CA SER A 79 7.08 -19.42 21.86
C SER A 79 6.99 -18.68 23.21
N PRO A 80 6.40 -19.29 24.26
CA PRO A 80 5.31 -18.67 25.02
C PRO A 80 5.67 -18.23 26.45
N ASN A 81 4.76 -17.45 27.01
CA ASN A 81 4.51 -17.23 28.45
C ASN A 81 5.45 -16.26 29.19
N SER A 82 4.91 -15.09 29.58
CA SER A 82 5.14 -14.40 30.86
C SER A 82 4.33 -13.10 30.88
N GLN A 83 3.46 -12.97 31.88
CA GLN A 83 2.72 -11.75 32.20
C GLN A 83 3.72 -10.63 32.52
N HIS A 84 3.61 -9.44 31.91
CA HIS A 84 4.00 -8.15 32.49
C HIS A 84 3.52 -7.01 31.58
N GLU A 85 2.84 -6.03 32.18
CA GLU A 85 2.39 -4.78 31.57
C GLU A 85 3.54 -3.97 30.95
N VAL A 86 3.27 -3.27 29.83
CA VAL A 86 3.44 -1.81 29.65
C VAL A 86 3.08 -1.42 28.20
N ALA A 87 2.08 -0.54 28.09
CA ALA A 87 1.76 0.33 26.95
C ALA A 87 1.78 -0.26 25.53
N SER A 88 0.67 -0.91 25.13
CA SER A 88 0.37 -1.18 23.72
C SER A 88 0.04 0.11 22.98
N LYS A 89 1.06 0.75 22.42
CA LYS A 89 0.94 1.87 21.48
C LYS A 89 1.16 1.36 20.06
N SER A 90 0.11 0.82 19.44
CA SER A 90 -0.26 1.08 18.05
C SER A 90 -1.58 0.36 17.74
N ARG A 91 -2.70 1.02 18.06
CA ARG A 91 -4.03 0.58 17.66
C ARG A 91 -4.27 1.07 16.24
N PHE A 92 -4.28 0.16 15.27
CA PHE A 92 -4.91 0.44 13.99
C PHE A 92 -6.43 0.44 14.19
N SER A 93 -7.04 1.62 14.18
CA SER A 93 -8.50 1.78 14.23
C SER A 93 -9.00 2.43 12.95
N PHE A 94 -9.78 1.69 12.18
CA PHE A 94 -10.59 2.16 11.05
C PHE A 94 -11.88 2.90 11.51
N GLY A 95 -11.97 3.30 12.79
CA GLY A 95 -13.19 3.84 13.41
C GLY A 95 -13.35 5.36 13.45
N THR A 96 -12.38 6.16 12.97
CA THR A 96 -12.41 7.64 13.17
C THR A 96 -12.88 8.44 11.96
N PHE A 97 -13.21 7.80 10.84
CA PHE A 97 -13.57 8.50 9.60
C PHE A 97 -15.01 9.04 9.55
N LEU A 98 -15.86 8.70 10.53
CA LEU A 98 -17.27 9.13 10.54
C LEU A 98 -17.59 10.24 11.55
N TYR A 99 -16.67 10.60 12.46
CA TYR A 99 -16.91 11.64 13.47
C TYR A 99 -16.77 13.08 12.96
N SER A 100 -16.11 13.30 11.81
CA SER A 100 -15.88 14.66 11.29
C SER A 100 -17.02 15.20 10.42
N LEU A 101 -18.08 14.41 10.18
CA LEU A 101 -19.23 14.79 9.34
C LEU A 101 -20.38 15.42 10.13
N GLY A 102 -20.08 16.09 11.24
CA GLY A 102 -20.87 17.21 11.80
C GLY A 102 -22.39 17.08 11.75
N LEU A 103 -22.94 15.91 12.03
CA LEU A 103 -24.37 15.63 12.01
C LEU A 103 -24.78 15.10 13.38
N ILE A 104 -25.91 15.66 13.86
CA ILE A 104 -26.79 15.31 14.99
C ILE A 104 -26.50 15.84 16.40
N ASN A 105 -27.02 17.07 16.63
CA ASN A 105 -28.06 17.47 17.60
C ASN A 105 -28.06 16.97 19.07
N SER A 106 -27.83 17.94 19.97
CA SER A 106 -28.72 18.42 21.06
C SER A 106 -29.88 17.52 21.55
N GLN A 107 -29.76 16.95 22.76
CA GLN A 107 -30.60 17.22 23.96
C GLN A 107 -30.38 16.21 25.11
N GLN A 108 -30.81 16.63 26.31
CA GLN A 108 -30.73 16.03 27.66
C GLN A 108 -29.43 16.37 28.40
N VAL A 109 -29.46 17.12 29.52
CA VAL A 109 -30.51 17.44 30.51
C VAL A 109 -30.33 18.88 30.99
#